data_AF-A0A6M1MSG3-F1
#
_entry.id   AF-A0A6M1MSG3-F1
#
_cell.length_a   1.000
_cell.length_b   1.000
_cell.length_c   1.000
_cell.angle_alpha   90.00
_cell.angle_beta   90.00
_cell.angle_gamma   90.00
#
_symmetry.space_group_name_H-M   'P 1'
#
loop_
_entity.id
_entity.type
_entity.pdbx_description
1 polymer ?
#
loop_
_entity_poly.entity_id
_entity_poly.type
_entity_poly.pdbx_seq_one_letter_code
_entity_poly.pdbx_strand_id
1 'polypeptide(L)' 'LRTTKYLGRTIWRRWSAYHRRSRAETKMHCMKLLGQRLTAREFDRQVAELHIRMAVMNGYTALGIPVTETVG' A
#
# COMPACT_ATOMS: atom_id res chain seq x y z
N LEU A 1 14.34 26.03 -18.85
CA LEU A 1 13.08 26.00 -18.05
C LEU A 1 12.42 24.60 -17.94
N ARG A 2 12.44 23.72 -18.96
CA ARG A 2 11.90 22.34 -18.83
C ARG A 2 12.70 21.46 -17.87
N THR A 3 14.03 21.49 -17.93
CA THR A 3 14.92 20.62 -17.13
C THR A 3 14.76 20.83 -15.62
N THR A 4 14.60 22.08 -15.18
CA THR A 4 14.33 22.44 -13.77
C THR A 4 13.00 21.84 -13.27
N LYS A 5 11.96 21.79 -14.12
CA LYS A 5 10.66 21.16 -13.77
C LYS A 5 10.78 19.64 -13.59
N TYR A 6 11.55 18.97 -14.45
CA TYR A 6 11.78 17.52 -14.33
C TYR A 6 12.61 17.17 -13.11
N LEU A 7 13.67 17.95 -12.82
CA LEU A 7 14.48 17.79 -11.62
C LEU A 7 13.63 17.91 -10.34
N GLY A 8 12.81 18.96 -10.23
CA GLY A 8 11.92 19.15 -9.08
C GLY A 8 10.93 17.99 -8.89
N ARG A 9 10.34 17.48 -9.98
CA ARG A 9 9.39 16.34 -9.92
C ARG A 9 10.08 15.04 -9.49
N THR A 10 11.31 14.79 -9.96
CA THR A 10 12.08 13.60 -9.59
C THR A 10 12.51 13.66 -8.12
N ILE A 11 12.96 14.82 -7.65
CA ILE A 11 13.30 15.04 -6.23
C ILE A 11 12.04 14.83 -5.37
N TRP A 12 10.93 15.48 -5.70
CA TRP A 12 9.68 15.33 -4.97
C TRP A 12 9.19 13.88 -4.91
N ARG A 13 9.25 13.13 -6.02
CA ARG A 13 8.89 11.70 -6.05
C ARG A 13 9.77 10.84 -5.15
N ARG A 14 11.06 11.17 -5.08
CA ARG A 14 12.03 10.46 -4.23
C ARG A 14 11.78 10.74 -2.75
N TRP A 15 11.64 12.02 -2.38
CA TRP A 15 11.38 12.47 -1.00
C TRP A 15 10.04 11.95 -0.47
N SER A 16 9.01 11.97 -1.31
CA SER A 16 7.69 11.49 -0.92
C SER A 16 7.56 9.97 -0.93
N ALA A 17 8.60 9.18 -1.23
CA ALA A 17 8.49 7.73 -1.41
C ALA A 17 7.33 7.32 -2.35
N TYR A 18 7.03 8.15 -3.35
CA TYR A 18 5.84 8.06 -4.20
C TYR A 18 5.69 6.68 -4.85
N HIS A 19 6.79 6.08 -5.28
CA HIS A 19 6.78 4.76 -5.90
C HIS A 19 6.28 3.66 -4.95
N ARG A 20 6.68 3.71 -3.67
CA ARG A 20 6.22 2.75 -2.64
C ARG A 20 4.73 2.94 -2.35
N ARG A 21 4.26 4.18 -2.14
CA ARG A 21 2.83 4.46 -1.92
C ARG A 21 1.97 4.06 -3.11
N SER A 22 2.35 4.43 -4.32
CA SER A 22 1.59 4.09 -5.54
C SER A 22 1.45 2.57 -5.74
N ARG A 23 2.49 1.79 -5.42
CA ARG A 23 2.42 0.32 -5.44
C ARG A 23 1.50 -0.23 -4.35
N ALA A 24 1.59 0.30 -3.13
CA ALA A 24 0.71 -0.08 -2.03
C ALA A 24 -0.77 0.23 -2.36
N GLU A 25 -1.06 1.42 -2.90
CA GLU A 25 -2.40 1.83 -3.33
C GLU A 25 -2.97 0.91 -4.42
N THR A 26 -2.16 0.58 -5.42
CA THR A 26 -2.58 -0.33 -6.50
C THR A 26 -2.91 -1.72 -5.94
N LYS A 27 -2.12 -2.22 -5.00
CA LYS A 27 -2.39 -3.52 -4.35
C LYS A 27 -3.59 -3.45 -3.41
N MET A 28 -3.80 -2.34 -2.71
CA MET A 28 -5.01 -2.10 -1.92
C MET A 28 -6.27 -2.04 -2.80
N HIS A 29 -6.16 -1.52 -4.02
CA HIS A 29 -7.27 -1.59 -4.98
C HIS A 29 -7.63 -3.04 -5.33
N CYS A 30 -6.64 -3.90 -5.59
CA CYS A 30 -6.89 -5.34 -5.78
C CYS A 30 -7.57 -5.97 -4.56
N MET A 31 -7.17 -5.61 -3.34
CA MET A 31 -7.82 -6.10 -2.12
C MET A 31 -9.28 -5.67 -2.02
N LYS A 32 -9.62 -4.45 -2.46
CA LYS A 32 -11.02 -3.97 -2.50
C LYS A 32 -11.87 -4.75 -3.51
N LEU A 33 -11.29 -5.19 -4.62
CA LEU A 33 -11.99 -6.00 -5.64
C LEU A 33 -12.39 -7.40 -5.13
N LEU A 34 -11.67 -7.95 -4.14
CA LEU A 34 -12.04 -9.21 -3.49
C LEU A 34 -13.36 -9.13 -2.70
N GLY A 35 -13.88 -7.92 -2.48
CA GLY A 35 -15.15 -7.68 -1.80
C GLY A 35 -15.14 -8.08 -0.33
N GLN A 36 -16.28 -7.90 0.34
CA GLN A 36 -16.44 -8.21 1.76
C GLN A 36 -16.75 -9.69 2.04
N ARG A 37 -17.10 -10.46 1.01
CA ARG A 37 -17.51 -11.87 1.17
C ARG A 37 -16.29 -12.79 1.23
N LEU A 38 -16.35 -13.75 2.14
CA LEU A 38 -15.46 -14.90 2.17
C LEU A 38 -15.94 -15.91 1.12
N THR A 39 -14.99 -16.53 0.45
CA THR A 39 -15.24 -17.45 -0.68
C THR A 39 -15.08 -18.91 -0.27
N ALA A 40 -14.33 -19.16 0.80
CA ALA A 40 -14.15 -20.48 1.37
C ALA A 40 -15.49 -21.07 1.88
N ARG A 41 -15.70 -22.36 1.62
CA ARG A 41 -16.92 -23.10 2.04
C ARG A 41 -16.83 -23.67 3.45
N GLU A 42 -15.62 -24.03 3.89
CA GLU A 42 -15.35 -24.60 5.21
C GLU A 42 -14.96 -23.48 6.18
N PHE A 43 -15.42 -23.57 7.43
CA PHE A 43 -15.20 -22.55 8.46
C PHE A 43 -13.70 -22.27 8.70
N ASP A 44 -12.88 -23.31 8.87
CA ASP A 44 -11.45 -23.12 9.11
C ASP A 44 -10.76 -22.42 7.92
N ARG A 45 -11.22 -22.70 6.70
CA ARG A 45 -10.74 -22.02 5.49
C ARG A 45 -11.22 -20.58 5.40
N GLN A 46 -12.40 -20.25 5.93
CA GLN A 46 -12.87 -18.87 6.06
C GLN A 46 -12.03 -18.07 7.05
N VAL A 47 -11.68 -18.67 8.19
CA VAL A 47 -10.78 -18.05 9.18
C VAL A 47 -9.41 -17.79 8.59
N ALA A 48 -8.84 -18.76 7.85
CA ALA A 48 -7.58 -18.58 7.15
C ALA A 48 -7.65 -17.47 6.09
N GLU A 49 -8.72 -17.44 5.29
CA GLU A 49 -8.96 -16.38 4.29
C GLU A 49 -8.99 -15.00 4.95
N LEU A 50 -9.69 -14.87 6.08
CA LEU A 50 -9.77 -13.62 6.84
C LEU A 50 -8.40 -13.18 7.36
N HIS A 51 -7.65 -14.08 8.00
CA HIS A 51 -6.33 -13.78 8.54
C HIS A 51 -5.34 -13.37 7.45
N ILE A 52 -5.34 -14.05 6.30
CA ILE A 52 -4.49 -13.70 5.17
C ILE A 52 -4.86 -12.30 4.66
N ARG A 53 -6.16 -12.01 4.49
CA ARG A 53 -6.61 -10.68 4.04
C ARG A 53 -6.19 -9.58 5.03
N MET A 54 -6.30 -9.82 6.34
CA MET A 54 -5.85 -8.90 7.39
C MET A 54 -4.34 -8.69 7.36
N ALA A 55 -3.55 -9.76 7.28
CA ALA A 55 -2.09 -9.69 7.24
C ALA A 55 -1.59 -8.89 6.02
N VAL A 56 -2.18 -9.14 4.85
CA VAL A 56 -1.88 -8.40 3.61
C VAL A 56 -2.25 -6.92 3.75
N MET A 57 -3.44 -6.63 4.28
CA MET A 57 -3.92 -5.25 4.47
C MET A 57 -3.03 -4.48 5.45
N ASN A 58 -2.72 -5.08 6.60
CA ASN A 58 -1.84 -4.48 7.60
C ASN A 58 -0.44 -4.22 7.04
N GLY A 59 0.09 -5.15 6.22
CA GLY A 59 1.34 -4.96 5.50
C GLY A 59 1.32 -3.73 4.59
N TYR A 60 0.27 -3.55 3.77
CA TYR A 60 0.16 -2.38 2.91
C TYR A 60 -0.07 -1.07 3.68
N THR A 61 -0.83 -1.11 4.78
CA THR A 61 -0.99 0.05 5.67
C THR A 61 0.37 0.48 6.22
N ALA A 62 1.19 -0.45 6.72
CA ALA A 62 2.55 -0.16 7.18
C ALA A 62 3.45 0.37 6.05
N LEU A 63 3.24 -0.06 4.81
CA LEU A 63 3.96 0.48 3.64
C LEU A 63 3.53 1.90 3.25
N GLY A 64 2.30 2.30 3.58
CA GLY A 64 1.74 3.62 3.28
C GLY A 64 2.10 4.70 4.30
N ILE A 65 2.40 4.32 5.55
CA ILE A 65 2.76 5.25 6.62
C ILE A 65 4.15 5.87 6.30
N PRO A 66 4.25 7.21 6.22
CA PRO A 66 5.54 7.86 6.08
C PRO A 66 6.37 7.70 7.36
N VAL A 67 7.65 7.36 7.22
CA VAL A 67 8.59 7.38 8.34
C VAL A 67 8.98 8.84 8.58
N THR A 68 8.56 9.40 9.72
CA THR A 68 8.96 10.73 10.16
C THR A 68 10.15 10.60 11.10
N GLU A 69 11.31 11.10 10.70
CA GLU A 69 12.48 11.22 11.56
C GLU A 69 12.54 12.64 12.14
N THR A 70 12.79 12.76 13.44
CA THR A 70 13.01 14.06 14.09
C THR A 70 14.38 14.60 13.69
N VAL A 71 14.41 15.72 12.99
CA VAL A 71 15.67 16.41 12.66
C VAL A 71 16.08 17.23 13.88
N GLY A 72 17.14 16.80 14.56
CA GLY A 72 17.84 17.55 15.61
C GLY A 72 19.06 18.26 15.04
#